data_AF-A0A7L4JEV2-F1
#
_entry.id   AF-A0A7L4JEV2-F1
#
_cell.length_a   1.000
_cell.length_b   1.000
_cell.length_c   1.000
_cell.angle_alpha   90.00
_cell.angle_beta   90.00
_cell.angle_gamma   90.00
#
_symmetry.space_group_name_H-M   'P 1'
#
loop_
_entity.id
_entity.type
_entity.pdbx_description
1 polymer ?
#
loop_
_entity_poly.entity_id
_entity_poly.type
_entity_poly.pdbx_seq_one_letter_code
_entity_poly.pdbx_strand_id
1 'polypeptide(L)'
;ADLLQPFQGDAIDMVAGIDAMGFILGAAAAATLQKGFLAIRKAGHLCVQTVAQPYTDYSGREKVMEVRTDAISPGLRILLVDQWVETGGTMRAAIELVERLGGVVAGRRGHLRMHPWVQRDHHSHRLWWPVLSPPVCVPTGVAAICMENSEGGKWIRERYKCSHCVPPRLQPCFDQHQ
;
A
#
# COMPACT_ATOMS: atom_id res chain seq x y z
N ALA A 1 4.22 -1.84 19.86
CA ALA A 1 5.31 -1.46 18.94
C ALA A 1 4.95 -0.11 18.31
N ASP A 2 5.92 0.70 17.92
CA ASP A 2 5.66 1.90 17.12
C ASP A 2 5.29 1.48 15.69
N LEU A 3 4.16 2.00 15.20
CA LEU A 3 3.60 1.67 13.89
C LEU A 3 4.59 1.97 12.75
N LEU A 4 5.38 3.04 12.88
CA LEU A 4 6.28 3.51 11.82
C LEU A 4 7.72 3.02 11.95
N GLN A 5 8.10 2.47 13.11
CA GLN A 5 9.46 2.01 13.36
C GLN A 5 10.02 1.09 12.25
N PRO A 6 9.27 0.10 11.72
CA PRO A 6 9.80 -0.76 10.67
C PRO A 6 10.15 -0.01 9.38
N PHE A 7 9.54 1.15 9.14
CA PHE A 7 9.71 1.94 7.92
C PHE A 7 10.70 3.10 8.07
N GLN A 8 11.42 3.19 9.19
CA GLN A 8 12.44 4.23 9.37
C GLN A 8 13.57 4.08 8.34
N GLY A 9 13.89 5.16 7.64
CA GLY A 9 14.86 5.18 6.56
C GLY A 9 14.32 4.70 5.21
N ASP A 10 13.06 4.24 5.14
CA ASP A 10 12.41 3.87 3.89
C ASP A 10 12.10 5.12 3.07
N ALA A 11 12.15 4.95 1.76
CA ALA A 11 11.81 6.01 0.85
C ALA A 11 10.30 5.99 0.57
N ILE A 12 9.56 6.80 1.34
CA ILE A 12 8.11 6.98 1.23
C ILE A 12 7.82 8.36 0.63
N ASP A 13 6.99 8.39 -0.40
CA ASP A 13 6.56 9.63 -1.06
C ASP A 13 5.20 10.10 -0.54
N MET A 14 4.32 9.16 -0.19
CA MET A 14 2.96 9.43 0.24
C MET A 14 2.47 8.36 1.22
N VAL A 15 1.54 8.72 2.10
CA VAL A 15 0.82 7.78 2.95
C VAL A 15 -0.62 7.72 2.48
N ALA A 16 -1.18 6.53 2.31
CA ALA A 16 -2.60 6.37 2.04
C ALA A 16 -3.31 5.67 3.20
N GLY A 17 -4.36 6.29 3.70
CA GLY A 17 -5.24 5.70 4.71
C GLY A 17 -6.44 5.04 4.05
N ILE A 18 -6.85 3.87 4.56
CA ILE A 18 -8.04 3.16 4.08
C ILE A 18 -9.25 3.48 4.99
N ASP A 19 -10.41 3.63 4.37
CA ASP A 19 -11.63 4.12 4.98
C ASP A 19 -12.21 3.21 6.09
N ALA A 20 -12.61 3.73 7.26
CA ALA A 20 -12.50 5.13 7.71
C ALA A 20 -11.37 5.30 8.73
N MET A 21 -11.13 4.27 9.54
CA MET A 21 -10.25 4.36 10.71
C MET A 21 -8.78 4.44 10.32
N GLY A 22 -8.41 3.92 9.14
CA GLY A 22 -7.09 4.12 8.56
C GLY A 22 -6.77 5.58 8.27
N PHE A 23 -7.76 6.49 8.16
CA PHE A 23 -7.49 7.92 7.95
C PHE A 23 -6.83 8.59 9.15
N ILE A 24 -7.25 8.23 10.37
CA ILE A 24 -6.70 8.83 11.59
C ILE A 24 -5.21 8.48 11.71
N LEU A 25 -4.91 7.19 11.53
CA LEU A 25 -3.55 6.67 11.63
C LEU A 25 -2.71 7.10 10.44
N GLY A 26 -3.27 7.06 9.23
CA GLY A 26 -2.59 7.45 8.01
C GLY A 26 -2.27 8.94 7.98
N ALA A 27 -3.17 9.82 8.45
CA ALA A 27 -2.92 11.25 8.56
C ALA A 27 -1.84 11.55 9.62
N ALA A 28 -1.90 10.88 10.78
CA ALA A 28 -0.86 11.00 11.80
C ALA A 28 0.51 10.55 11.24
N ALA A 29 0.53 9.40 10.55
CA ALA A 29 1.75 8.89 9.92
C ALA A 29 2.29 9.82 8.83
N ALA A 30 1.41 10.37 7.98
CA ALA A 30 1.77 11.35 6.95
C ALA A 30 2.41 12.59 7.57
N ALA A 31 1.82 13.11 8.65
CA ALA A 31 2.35 14.26 9.39
C ALA A 31 3.72 13.96 10.01
N THR A 32 3.87 12.81 10.68
CA THR A 32 5.16 12.38 11.27
C THR A 32 6.26 12.19 10.23
N LEU A 33 5.92 11.64 9.05
CA LEU A 33 6.86 11.43 7.94
C LEU A 33 7.06 12.68 7.06
N GLN A 34 6.31 13.75 7.32
CA GLN A 34 6.27 14.96 6.50
C GLN A 34 5.94 14.66 5.02
N LYS A 35 4.91 13.85 4.79
CA LYS A 35 4.44 13.42 3.46
C LYS A 35 2.99 13.82 3.20
N GLY A 36 2.60 13.75 1.93
CA GLY A 36 1.19 13.89 1.54
C GLY A 36 0.34 12.73 2.06
N PHE A 37 -0.96 12.98 2.19
CA PHE A 37 -1.95 11.98 2.58
C PHE A 37 -2.95 11.73 1.44
N LEU A 38 -3.27 10.46 1.18
CA LEU A 38 -4.26 10.02 0.21
C LEU A 38 -5.34 9.19 0.88
N ALA A 39 -6.60 9.53 0.63
CA ALA A 39 -7.73 8.72 1.09
C ALA A 39 -8.11 7.68 0.02
N ILE A 40 -8.10 6.40 0.41
CA ILE A 40 -8.72 5.31 -0.34
C ILE A 40 -10.07 5.02 0.33
N ARG A 41 -11.16 5.18 -0.41
CA ARG A 41 -12.53 5.27 0.14
C ARG A 41 -13.41 4.12 -0.27
N LYS A 42 -14.46 3.85 0.50
CA LYS A 42 -15.59 3.06 -0.03
C LYS A 42 -16.25 3.83 -1.17
N ALA A 43 -16.79 3.11 -2.16
CA ALA A 43 -17.36 3.71 -3.36
C ALA A 43 -18.48 4.71 -3.09
N GLY A 44 -18.55 5.75 -3.92
CA GLY A 44 -19.60 6.77 -3.87
C GLY A 44 -19.33 7.93 -2.91
N HIS A 45 -18.12 8.03 -2.37
CA HIS A 45 -17.74 9.09 -1.44
C HIS A 45 -16.78 10.13 -2.03
N LEU A 46 -16.19 9.87 -3.20
CA LEU A 46 -15.36 10.82 -3.93
C LEU A 46 -16.17 11.55 -5.02
N CYS A 47 -16.20 12.88 -4.99
CA CYS A 47 -16.89 13.72 -5.98
C CYS A 47 -16.03 14.02 -7.22
N VAL A 48 -15.16 13.10 -7.61
CA VAL A 48 -14.17 13.25 -8.71
C VAL A 48 -14.09 11.96 -9.52
N GLN A 49 -13.32 11.95 -10.62
CA GLN A 49 -13.05 10.72 -11.35
C GLN A 49 -12.27 9.74 -10.48
N THR A 50 -12.72 8.48 -10.44
CA THR A 50 -12.12 7.41 -9.64
C THR A 50 -11.82 6.17 -10.46
N VAL A 51 -10.84 5.40 -10.00
CA VAL A 51 -10.75 3.96 -10.30
C VAL A 51 -11.32 3.19 -9.12
N ALA A 52 -11.98 2.08 -9.42
CA ALA A 52 -12.67 1.25 -8.46
C ALA A 52 -12.15 -0.20 -8.47
N GLN A 53 -12.20 -0.85 -7.31
CA GLN A 53 -11.79 -2.23 -7.11
C GLN A 53 -12.79 -2.94 -6.20
N PRO A 54 -13.50 -3.98 -6.71
CA PRO A 54 -14.37 -4.80 -5.87
C PRO A 54 -13.54 -5.64 -4.89
N TYR A 55 -14.14 -5.94 -3.75
CA TYR A 55 -13.58 -6.84 -2.74
C TYR A 55 -14.69 -7.48 -1.91
N THR A 56 -14.38 -8.64 -1.33
CA THR A 56 -15.25 -9.31 -0.37
C THR A 56 -14.86 -8.89 1.05
N ASP A 57 -15.81 -8.38 1.82
CA ASP A 57 -15.58 -8.02 3.21
C ASP A 57 -15.63 -9.23 4.15
N TYR A 58 -15.42 -9.00 5.45
CA TYR A 58 -15.46 -10.04 6.48
C TYR A 58 -16.83 -10.73 6.60
N SER A 59 -17.91 -10.09 6.12
CA SER A 59 -19.26 -10.66 6.12
C SER A 59 -19.57 -11.48 4.87
N GLY A 60 -18.62 -11.62 3.94
CA GLY A 60 -18.81 -12.31 2.67
C GLY A 60 -19.56 -11.48 1.61
N ARG A 61 -19.76 -10.18 1.85
CA ARG A 61 -20.48 -9.30 0.91
C ARG A 61 -19.50 -8.61 -0.02
N GLU A 62 -19.87 -8.49 -1.28
CA GLU A 62 -19.14 -7.64 -2.21
C GLU A 62 -19.33 -6.16 -1.85
N LYS A 63 -18.20 -5.47 -1.79
CA LYS A 63 -18.08 -4.03 -1.61
C LYS A 63 -17.10 -3.50 -2.64
N VAL A 64 -17.05 -2.18 -2.78
CA VAL A 64 -16.17 -1.54 -3.76
C VAL A 64 -15.36 -0.45 -3.06
N MET A 65 -14.06 -0.46 -3.32
CA MET A 65 -13.11 0.57 -2.92
C MET A 65 -12.83 1.48 -4.11
N GLU A 66 -12.58 2.76 -3.86
CA GLU A 66 -12.25 3.74 -4.88
C GLU A 66 -11.11 4.67 -4.46
N VAL A 67 -10.35 5.14 -5.45
CA VAL A 67 -9.36 6.19 -5.31
C VAL A 67 -9.43 7.12 -6.52
N ARG A 68 -9.17 8.40 -6.31
CA ARG A 68 -9.14 9.40 -7.39
C ARG A 68 -8.02 9.10 -8.38
N THR A 69 -8.28 9.27 -9.68
CA THR A 69 -7.38 8.82 -10.76
C THR A 69 -6.10 9.65 -10.91
N ASP A 70 -6.11 10.88 -10.43
CA ASP A 70 -5.04 11.89 -10.55
C ASP A 70 -4.09 11.93 -9.34
N ALA A 71 -4.33 11.13 -8.30
CA ALA A 71 -3.53 11.17 -7.07
C ALA A 71 -2.24 10.35 -7.13
N ILE A 72 -2.15 9.38 -8.03
CA ILE A 72 -1.04 8.43 -8.07
C ILE A 72 -0.35 8.53 -9.43
N SER A 73 0.92 8.89 -9.39
CA SER A 73 1.80 8.84 -10.55
C SER A 73 2.61 7.54 -10.56
N PRO A 74 3.01 7.05 -11.73
CA PRO A 74 3.87 5.89 -11.84
C PRO A 74 5.16 6.01 -11.02
N GLY A 75 5.48 4.98 -10.25
CA GLY A 75 6.65 4.94 -9.38
C GLY A 75 6.47 5.61 -8.01
N LEU A 76 5.32 6.23 -7.73
CA LEU A 76 5.03 6.87 -6.44
C LEU A 76 4.99 5.82 -5.33
N ARG A 77 5.85 5.95 -4.31
CA ARG A 77 5.95 4.98 -3.21
C ARG A 77 4.95 5.35 -2.12
N ILE A 78 3.91 4.52 -1.98
CA ILE A 78 2.81 4.74 -1.04
C ILE A 78 2.88 3.74 0.12
N LEU A 79 2.94 4.25 1.36
CA LEU A 79 2.69 3.45 2.56
C LEU A 79 1.19 3.32 2.77
N LEU A 80 0.65 2.10 2.73
CA LEU A 80 -0.76 1.86 3.07
C LEU A 80 -0.92 1.73 4.58
N VAL A 81 -1.95 2.39 5.11
CA VAL A 81 -2.27 2.39 6.53
C VAL A 81 -3.73 2.06 6.73
N ASP A 82 -3.98 1.10 7.61
CA ASP A 82 -5.31 0.77 8.10
C ASP A 82 -5.27 0.66 9.63
N GLN A 83 -6.43 0.63 10.28
CA GLN A 83 -6.50 0.29 11.69
C GLN A 83 -6.44 -1.23 11.88
N TRP A 84 -7.20 -1.99 11.09
CA TRP A 84 -7.38 -3.42 11.32
C TRP A 84 -7.46 -4.18 10.00
N VAL A 85 -6.56 -5.14 9.84
CA VAL A 85 -6.57 -6.08 8.71
C VAL A 85 -7.21 -7.38 9.18
N GLU A 86 -8.50 -7.53 8.86
CA GLU A 86 -9.32 -8.72 9.16
C GLU A 86 -9.04 -9.83 8.14
N THR A 87 -9.94 -10.07 7.18
CA THR A 87 -9.76 -11.01 6.05
C THR A 87 -8.73 -10.54 5.02
N GLY A 88 -8.29 -9.29 5.10
CA GLY A 88 -7.37 -8.66 4.15
C GLY A 88 -7.99 -8.16 2.84
N GLY A 89 -9.30 -8.34 2.62
CA GLY A 89 -9.99 -7.92 1.39
C GLY A 89 -9.83 -6.42 1.09
N THR A 90 -10.10 -5.57 2.09
CA THR A 90 -9.93 -4.11 2.04
C THR A 90 -8.49 -3.72 1.64
N MET A 91 -7.49 -4.30 2.29
CA MET A 91 -6.08 -4.00 2.05
C MET A 91 -5.63 -4.47 0.66
N ARG A 92 -6.04 -5.67 0.22
CA ARG A 92 -5.77 -6.19 -1.13
C ARG A 92 -6.36 -5.27 -2.21
N ALA A 93 -7.60 -4.81 -2.02
CA ALA A 93 -8.24 -3.88 -2.94
C ALA A 93 -7.47 -2.55 -3.04
N ALA A 94 -7.02 -2.01 -1.89
CA ALA A 94 -6.21 -0.80 -1.85
C ALA A 94 -4.86 -0.99 -2.57
N ILE A 95 -4.18 -2.13 -2.34
CA ILE A 95 -2.95 -2.49 -3.05
C ILE A 95 -3.18 -2.50 -4.57
N GLU A 96 -4.22 -3.18 -5.03
CA GLU A 96 -4.54 -3.29 -6.45
C GLU A 96 -4.87 -1.93 -7.08
N LEU A 97 -5.62 -1.07 -6.39
CA LEU A 97 -5.90 0.29 -6.86
C LEU A 97 -4.61 1.09 -7.06
N VAL A 98 -3.70 1.05 -6.11
CA VAL A 98 -2.42 1.76 -6.19
C VAL A 98 -1.56 1.19 -7.32
N GLU A 99 -1.40 -0.13 -7.39
CA GLU A 99 -0.59 -0.80 -8.42
C GLU A 99 -1.16 -0.56 -9.83
N ARG A 100 -2.49 -0.55 -10.00
CA ARG A 100 -3.15 -0.25 -11.28
C ARG A 100 -2.88 1.17 -11.78
N LEU A 101 -2.70 2.13 -10.87
CA LEU A 101 -2.29 3.51 -11.20
C LEU A 101 -0.77 3.67 -11.30
N GLY A 102 -0.01 2.57 -11.23
CA GLY A 102 1.45 2.55 -11.36
C GLY A 102 2.19 2.94 -10.08
N GLY A 103 1.48 3.14 -8.96
CA GLY A 103 2.10 3.35 -7.65
C GLY A 103 2.74 2.08 -7.11
N VAL A 104 3.59 2.24 -6.11
CA VAL A 104 4.36 1.15 -5.48
C VAL A 104 3.98 1.06 -4.01
N VAL A 105 3.21 0.02 -3.66
CA VAL A 105 2.82 -0.28 -2.26
C VAL A 105 3.84 -1.14 -1.54
N ALA A 106 4.68 -1.89 -2.26
CA ALA A 106 5.86 -2.50 -1.68
C ALA A 106 6.91 -2.89 -2.70
N GLY A 107 8.15 -2.99 -2.21
CA GLY A 107 9.09 -3.95 -2.78
C GLY A 107 8.57 -5.35 -2.47
N ARG A 108 7.97 -6.04 -3.45
CA ARG A 108 7.79 -7.49 -3.38
C ARG A 108 9.14 -8.09 -2.98
N ARG A 109 9.19 -8.91 -1.92
CA ARG A 109 10.35 -9.78 -1.70
C ARG A 109 10.59 -10.58 -2.98
N GLY A 110 11.66 -10.25 -3.71
CA GLY A 110 12.15 -11.03 -4.85
C GLY A 110 11.58 -10.71 -6.25
N HIS A 111 10.76 -9.67 -6.46
CA HIS A 111 10.22 -9.40 -7.80
C HIS A 111 10.14 -7.91 -8.14
N LEU A 112 11.29 -7.29 -8.43
CA LEU A 112 11.31 -6.13 -9.31
C LEU A 112 10.98 -6.62 -10.73
N ARG A 113 9.71 -6.54 -11.14
CA ARG A 113 9.42 -6.40 -12.57
C ARG A 113 9.45 -4.92 -12.90
N MET A 114 10.54 -4.49 -13.53
CA MET A 114 10.57 -3.25 -14.29
C MET A 114 9.48 -3.35 -15.36
N HIS A 115 8.45 -2.51 -15.31
CA HIS A 115 7.62 -2.28 -16.48
C HIS A 115 8.46 -1.47 -17.48
N PRO A 116 8.68 -1.95 -18.72
CA PRO A 116 9.31 -1.13 -19.73
C PRO A 116 8.31 -0.04 -20.12
N TRP A 117 8.58 1.20 -19.71
CA TRP A 117 7.95 2.35 -20.33
C TRP A 117 8.30 2.35 -21.81
N VAL A 118 7.28 2.14 -22.65
CA VAL A 118 7.39 2.34 -24.09
C VAL A 118 7.35 3.86 -24.32
N GLN A 119 8.51 4.43 -24.62
CA GLN A 119 8.62 5.57 -25.53
C GLN A 119 9.55 5.12 -26.67
N ARG A 120 8.94 4.69 -27.77
CA ARG A 120 9.63 4.67 -29.06
C ARG A 120 9.57 6.09 -29.62
N ASP A 121 10.65 6.83 -29.41
CA ASP A 121 11.09 7.78 -30.44
C ASP A 121 12.30 7.15 -31.13
N HIS A 122 12.08 6.76 -32.37
CA HIS A 122 13.15 6.38 -33.28
C HIS A 122 13.80 7.67 -33.76
N HIS A 123 15.03 7.95 -33.32
CA HIS A 123 16.14 8.49 -34.11
C HIS A 123 17.20 9.12 -33.19
N SER A 124 18.17 8.31 -32.74
CA SER A 124 19.60 8.68 -32.75
C SER A 124 20.46 7.61 -32.08
N HIS A 125 21.42 7.10 -32.85
CA HIS A 125 22.50 6.27 -32.36
C HIS A 125 23.43 7.10 -31.45
N ARG A 126 23.34 6.94 -30.14
CA ARG A 126 24.48 7.21 -29.23
C ARG A 126 24.56 6.17 -28.13
N LEU A 127 25.65 5.41 -28.17
CA LEU A 127 26.16 4.61 -27.07
C LEU A 127 26.30 5.51 -25.83
N TRP A 128 25.51 5.22 -24.78
CA TRP A 128 25.77 5.70 -23.44
C TRP A 128 25.90 4.49 -22.52
N TRP A 129 27.11 4.32 -22.00
CA TRP A 129 27.42 3.39 -20.93
C TRP A 129 26.66 3.79 -19.66
N PRO A 130 25.91 2.90 -18.98
CA PRO A 130 25.39 3.23 -17.68
C PRO A 130 26.51 3.04 -16.64
N VAL A 131 27.21 4.12 -16.31
CA VAL A 131 27.83 4.23 -14.98
C VAL A 131 26.70 4.66 -14.04
N LEU A 132 26.36 3.79 -13.08
CA LEU A 132 26.19 4.06 -11.64
C LEU A 132 25.24 3.02 -10.99
N SER A 133 25.79 2.23 -10.07
CA SER A 133 25.10 1.45 -9.00
C SER A 133 25.50 2.08 -7.64
N PRO A 134 24.91 1.82 -6.42
CA PRO A 134 23.68 1.12 -5.93
C PRO A 134 22.93 1.92 -4.78
N PRO A 135 22.02 1.38 -3.91
CA PRO A 135 21.06 0.26 -4.03
C PRO A 135 19.65 0.82 -4.34
N VAL A 136 18.75 0.10 -5.01
CA VAL A 136 17.37 0.60 -5.12
C VAL A 136 16.74 0.51 -3.72
N CYS A 137 16.54 1.65 -3.06
CA CYS A 137 15.76 1.76 -1.81
C CYS A 137 14.31 1.36 -2.12
N VAL A 138 14.03 0.06 -2.10
CA VAL A 138 12.66 -0.47 -2.11
C VAL A 138 12.34 -0.83 -0.68
N PRO A 139 11.67 0.08 0.04
CA PRO A 139 10.40 -0.42 0.57
C PRO A 139 9.28 0.61 0.53
N THR A 140 8.11 0.09 0.22
CA THR A 140 6.86 0.51 0.83
C THR A 140 6.20 -0.73 1.42
N GLY A 141 5.15 -0.55 2.21
CA GLY A 141 4.54 -1.66 2.89
C GLY A 141 3.15 -1.35 3.40
N VAL A 142 2.74 -2.15 4.36
CA VAL A 142 1.44 -2.06 5.00
C VAL A 142 1.63 -1.87 6.50
N ALA A 143 1.02 -0.83 7.07
CA ALA A 143 0.98 -0.62 8.49
C ALA A 143 -0.46 -0.78 8.99
N ALA A 144 -0.65 -1.53 10.09
CA ALA A 144 -1.94 -1.60 10.76
C ALA A 144 -1.79 -1.66 12.28
N ILE A 145 -2.79 -1.27 13.07
CA ILE A 145 -2.74 -1.56 14.52
C ILE A 145 -2.81 -3.08 14.71
N CYS A 146 -3.82 -3.70 14.10
CA CYS A 146 -4.04 -5.13 14.13
C CYS A 146 -3.94 -5.72 12.73
N MET A 147 -3.27 -6.87 12.64
CA MET A 147 -3.32 -7.73 11.47
C MET A 147 -3.61 -9.13 11.96
N GLU A 148 -4.71 -9.73 11.54
CA GLU A 148 -5.09 -11.07 11.97
C GLU A 148 -4.19 -12.14 11.33
N ASN A 149 -4.19 -13.34 11.90
CA ASN A 149 -3.63 -14.54 11.29
C ASN A 149 -4.58 -15.22 10.29
N SER A 150 -5.50 -14.46 9.70
CA SER A 150 -6.34 -14.86 8.58
C SER A 150 -5.49 -15.17 7.33
N GLU A 151 -6.10 -15.78 6.32
CA GLU A 151 -5.44 -16.02 5.02
C GLU A 151 -4.90 -14.71 4.40
N GLY A 152 -5.69 -13.64 4.43
CA GLY A 152 -5.26 -12.33 3.93
C GLY A 152 -4.15 -11.71 4.74
N GLY A 153 -4.21 -11.78 6.08
CA GLY A 153 -3.15 -11.28 6.95
C GLY A 153 -1.83 -12.01 6.73
N LYS A 154 -1.86 -13.34 6.57
CA LYS A 154 -0.67 -14.15 6.21
C LYS A 154 -0.13 -13.76 4.83
N TRP A 155 -1.00 -13.65 3.83
CA TRP A 155 -0.63 -13.25 2.48
C TRP A 155 0.07 -11.89 2.43
N ILE A 156 -0.39 -10.91 3.23
CA ILE A 156 0.24 -9.59 3.33
C ILE A 156 1.64 -9.71 3.93
N ARG A 157 1.79 -10.39 5.07
CA ARG A 157 3.09 -10.58 5.75
C ARG A 157 4.13 -11.28 4.89
N GLU A 158 3.70 -12.23 4.05
CA GLU A 158 4.58 -12.98 3.14
C GLU A 158 5.12 -12.12 2.00
N ARG A 159 4.32 -11.16 1.49
CA ARG A 159 4.59 -10.44 0.24
C ARG A 159 5.05 -9.00 0.44
N TYR A 160 4.65 -8.37 1.53
CA TYR A 160 4.86 -6.96 1.80
C TYR A 160 5.65 -6.79 3.09
N LYS A 161 6.50 -5.75 3.13
CA LYS A 161 7.01 -5.25 4.41
C LYS A 161 5.82 -4.77 5.23
N CYS A 162 5.71 -5.19 6.48
CA CYS A 162 4.56 -4.85 7.31
C CYS A 162 4.94 -4.45 8.72
N SER A 163 4.06 -3.65 9.34
CA SER A 163 4.10 -3.29 10.75
C SER A 163 2.74 -3.55 11.38
N HIS A 164 2.73 -4.15 12.58
CA HIS A 164 1.55 -4.14 13.43
C HIS A 164 1.87 -4.01 14.91
N CYS A 165 0.89 -3.53 15.68
CA CYS A 165 1.09 -3.12 17.06
C CYS A 165 0.66 -4.18 18.09
N VAL A 166 -0.11 -5.19 17.70
CA VAL A 166 -0.58 -6.27 18.58
C VAL A 166 0.58 -7.14 19.06
N PRO A 167 0.84 -7.25 20.39
CA PRO A 167 1.84 -8.15 20.93
C PRO A 167 1.50 -9.63 20.66
N PRO A 168 2.50 -10.52 20.42
CA PRO A 168 2.24 -11.93 20.12
C PRO A 168 1.35 -12.64 21.15
N ARG A 169 1.54 -12.34 22.44
CA ARG A 169 0.73 -12.92 23.53
C ARG A 169 -0.75 -12.55 23.49
N LEU A 170 -1.10 -11.44 22.83
CA LEU A 170 -2.48 -10.97 22.68
C LEU A 170 -3.08 -11.36 21.33
N GLN A 171 -2.26 -11.78 20.34
CA GLN A 171 -2.72 -12.10 18.99
C GLN A 171 -3.93 -13.05 18.95
N PRO A 172 -4.02 -14.12 19.77
CA PRO A 172 -5.20 -14.98 19.78
C PRO A 172 -6.52 -14.28 20.15
N CYS A 173 -6.47 -13.15 20.86
CA CYS A 173 -7.66 -12.36 21.19
C CYS A 173 -8.19 -11.54 20.00
N PHE A 174 -7.37 -11.35 18.96
CA PHE A 174 -7.69 -10.54 17.79
C PHE A 174 -7.97 -11.39 16.55
N ASP A 175 -7.52 -12.64 16.52
CA ASP A 175 -7.74 -13.56 15.42
C ASP A 175 -9.17 -14.15 15.45
N GLN A 176 -10.15 -13.37 15.01
CA GLN A 176 -11.56 -13.80 14.98
C GLN A 176 -11.92 -14.52 13.68
N HIS A 177 -11.15 -14.29 12.61
CA HIS A 177 -11.42 -14.79 11.25
C HIS A 177 -10.38 -15.83 10.78
N GLN A 178 -9.97 -16.75 11.67
CA GLN A 178 -9.06 -17.86 11.33
C GLN A 178 -9.70 -18.90 10.41
#